data_AF-A0A0C2THC5-F1
#
_entry.id   AF-A0A0C2THC5-F1
#
_cell.length_a   1.000
_cell.length_b   1.000
_cell.length_c   1.000
_cell.angle_alpha   90.00
_cell.angle_beta   90.00
_cell.angle_gamma   90.00
#
_symmetry.space_group_name_H-M   'P 1'
#
loop_
_entity.id
_entity.type
_entity.pdbx_description
1 polymer ?
#
loop_
_entity_poly.entity_id
_entity_poly.type
_entity_poly.pdbx_seq_one_letter_code
_entity_poly.pdbx_strand_id
1 'polypeptide(L)'
;MSSLEHLVNTCEPASFGRGNENVYDESYRKAGKLSSDSFQPMLGMNTILSVLDVIRDRLLGGSEENKSIRAELYNLNIYGEGSFFKAHVDTPRGEDMFGSLVIFYPTKHEGGTLVLRKNKKEWSFDSSKVLADDQEHQVGYVALYSDVEHEVLPVTSGHRISITYNLYFDHTLASSLPIPLSSALMANTFKSTLEELLRDSSFLSHGGYLGVALEYAYPSHTSAGRDLSTLERCLKGVDADVMKACKDLGLETSLWTIIDWESSEQKLACKGIVPKYESGTFGDGDDLHRWLFDNFDAKELRTTNYDSGILVAWVKPLPEDRWDKQTFIGYGNEYHPDYAYYTVCLLVQVGKPGERNIV
;
A
#
# COMPACT_ATOMS: atom_id res chain seq x y z
N MET A 1 -25.63 -18.84 -29.24
CA MET A 1 -24.63 -18.45 -28.23
C MET A 1 -25.12 -17.15 -27.61
N SER A 2 -25.37 -17.12 -26.31
CA SER A 2 -25.72 -15.87 -25.62
C SER A 2 -24.50 -14.93 -25.59
N SER A 3 -24.70 -13.62 -25.44
CA SER A 3 -23.58 -12.67 -25.33
C SER A 3 -22.65 -12.99 -24.16
N LEU A 4 -23.20 -13.56 -23.07
CA LEU A 4 -22.42 -14.02 -21.91
C LEU A 4 -21.56 -15.24 -22.25
N GLU A 5 -22.11 -16.24 -22.93
CA GLU A 5 -21.33 -17.40 -23.40
C GLU A 5 -20.22 -16.98 -24.35
N HIS A 6 -20.48 -16.04 -25.25
CA HIS A 6 -19.44 -15.53 -26.14
C HIS A 6 -18.31 -14.86 -25.36
N LEU A 7 -18.64 -14.04 -24.36
CA LEU A 7 -17.66 -13.37 -23.52
C LEU A 7 -16.82 -14.39 -22.72
N VAL A 8 -17.46 -15.36 -22.07
CA VAL A 8 -16.79 -16.44 -21.33
C VAL A 8 -15.84 -17.23 -22.23
N ASN A 9 -16.26 -17.56 -23.45
CA ASN A 9 -15.43 -18.29 -24.41
C ASN A 9 -14.28 -17.47 -25.00
N THR A 10 -14.34 -16.14 -24.86
CA THR A 10 -13.27 -15.23 -25.32
C THR A 10 -12.23 -15.01 -24.22
N CYS A 11 -12.59 -15.23 -22.96
CA CYS A 11 -11.66 -15.11 -21.84
C CYS A 11 -10.57 -16.19 -21.90
N GLU A 12 -9.35 -15.78 -21.61
CA GLU A 12 -8.27 -16.71 -21.30
C GLU A 12 -8.33 -17.11 -19.82
N PRO A 13 -7.85 -18.31 -19.44
CA PRO A 13 -7.72 -18.68 -18.05
C PRO A 13 -6.79 -17.71 -17.30
N ALA A 14 -7.20 -17.27 -16.11
CA ALA A 14 -6.45 -16.30 -15.33
C ALA A 14 -5.31 -16.95 -14.53
N SER A 15 -4.08 -16.53 -14.80
CA SER A 15 -2.90 -16.84 -13.98
C SER A 15 -2.80 -15.90 -12.77
N PHE A 16 -1.84 -16.16 -11.89
CA PHE A 16 -1.50 -15.28 -10.77
C PHE A 16 0.01 -15.26 -10.56
N GLY A 17 0.54 -14.21 -9.95
CA GLY A 17 1.95 -14.11 -9.61
C GLY A 17 2.27 -14.94 -8.37
N ARG A 18 3.32 -15.75 -8.43
CA ARG A 18 3.87 -16.47 -7.27
C ARG A 18 5.38 -16.38 -7.30
N GLY A 19 5.98 -15.66 -6.36
CA GLY A 19 7.41 -15.36 -6.45
C GLY A 19 7.69 -14.52 -7.70
N ASN A 20 8.63 -15.01 -8.51
CA ASN A 20 9.11 -14.32 -9.71
C ASN A 20 8.49 -14.86 -11.01
N GLU A 21 7.36 -15.55 -10.93
CA GLU A 21 6.72 -16.22 -12.07
C GLU A 21 5.20 -16.06 -12.08
N ASN A 22 4.61 -16.19 -13.28
CA ASN A 22 3.17 -16.38 -13.46
C ASN A 22 2.85 -17.86 -13.38
N VAL A 23 1.90 -18.22 -12.52
CA VAL A 23 1.48 -19.60 -12.30
C VAL A 23 0.02 -19.76 -12.69
N TYR A 24 -0.26 -20.87 -13.38
CA TYR A 24 -1.61 -21.35 -13.63
C TYR A 24 -1.90 -22.52 -12.69
N ASP A 25 -2.74 -22.29 -11.68
CA ASP A 25 -3.16 -23.30 -10.70
C ASP A 25 -4.61 -23.03 -10.26
N GLU A 26 -5.53 -23.83 -10.79
CA GLU A 26 -6.96 -23.74 -10.48
C GLU A 26 -7.30 -24.08 -9.03
N SER A 27 -6.37 -24.67 -8.26
CA SER A 27 -6.55 -24.85 -6.82
C SER A 27 -6.35 -23.55 -6.04
N TYR A 28 -5.80 -22.52 -6.67
CA TYR A 28 -5.52 -21.21 -6.06
C TYR A 28 -6.33 -20.08 -6.72
N ARG A 29 -6.39 -20.06 -8.05
CA ARG A 29 -7.21 -19.12 -8.83
C ARG A 29 -7.90 -19.86 -9.96
N LYS A 30 -9.22 -19.81 -9.97
CA LYS A 30 -10.04 -20.28 -11.08
C LYS A 30 -10.92 -19.13 -11.55
N ALA A 31 -10.58 -18.54 -12.68
CA ALA A 31 -11.32 -17.43 -13.29
C ALA A 31 -10.95 -17.30 -14.78
N GLY A 32 -11.79 -16.63 -15.56
CA GLY A 32 -11.44 -16.11 -16.88
C GLY A 32 -11.03 -14.64 -16.79
N LYS A 33 -10.13 -14.20 -17.69
CA LYS A 33 -9.73 -12.79 -17.82
C LYS A 33 -9.73 -12.30 -19.26
N LEU A 34 -9.88 -10.98 -19.41
CA LEU A 34 -9.51 -10.23 -20.62
C LEU A 34 -8.59 -9.09 -20.21
N SER A 35 -7.50 -8.92 -20.93
CA SER A 35 -6.56 -7.82 -20.77
C SER A 35 -7.15 -6.51 -21.32
N SER A 36 -6.68 -5.37 -20.81
CA SER A 36 -7.22 -4.04 -21.14
C SER A 36 -7.17 -3.66 -22.63
N ASP A 37 -6.31 -4.29 -23.41
CA ASP A 37 -6.23 -4.14 -24.87
C ASP A 37 -7.29 -4.96 -25.64
N SER A 38 -7.93 -5.91 -24.96
CA SER A 38 -8.92 -6.82 -25.55
C SER A 38 -10.37 -6.40 -25.31
N PHE A 39 -10.63 -5.33 -24.55
CA PHE A 39 -11.99 -4.83 -24.33
C PHE A 39 -12.04 -3.32 -24.09
N GLN A 40 -13.26 -2.77 -24.17
CA GLN A 40 -13.55 -1.41 -23.75
C GLN A 40 -14.66 -1.44 -22.69
N PRO A 41 -14.49 -0.77 -21.55
CA PRO A 41 -15.55 -0.68 -20.54
C PRO A 41 -16.80 -0.03 -21.12
N MET A 42 -17.97 -0.57 -20.80
CA MET A 42 -19.25 0.05 -21.18
C MET A 42 -19.64 1.22 -20.25
N LEU A 43 -18.80 1.52 -19.26
CA LEU A 43 -18.98 2.61 -18.31
C LEU A 43 -18.55 3.94 -18.93
N GLY A 44 -19.43 4.94 -18.85
CA GLY A 44 -19.10 6.30 -19.29
C GLY A 44 -18.00 6.91 -18.42
N MET A 45 -17.16 7.74 -19.04
CA MET A 45 -16.06 8.45 -18.34
C MET A 45 -16.56 9.21 -17.11
N ASN A 46 -17.74 9.85 -17.18
CA ASN A 46 -18.34 10.58 -16.07
C ASN A 46 -18.60 9.71 -14.83
N THR A 47 -18.99 8.45 -15.03
CA THR A 47 -19.20 7.49 -13.93
C THR A 47 -17.88 7.20 -13.23
N ILE A 48 -16.81 6.93 -14.01
CA ILE A 48 -15.48 6.69 -13.45
C ILE A 48 -14.99 7.93 -12.68
N LEU A 49 -15.07 9.12 -13.27
CA LEU A 49 -14.68 10.37 -12.61
C LEU A 49 -15.44 10.59 -11.28
N SER A 50 -16.74 10.35 -11.27
CA SER A 50 -17.56 10.45 -10.05
C SER A 50 -17.12 9.46 -8.98
N VAL A 51 -16.80 8.22 -9.36
CA VAL A 51 -16.26 7.21 -8.42
C VAL A 51 -14.89 7.63 -7.88
N LEU A 52 -14.01 8.19 -8.72
CA LEU A 52 -12.71 8.72 -8.28
C LEU A 52 -12.85 9.88 -7.29
N ASP A 53 -13.84 10.74 -7.46
CA ASP A 53 -14.13 11.81 -6.49
C ASP A 53 -14.54 11.25 -5.13
N VAL A 54 -15.37 10.20 -5.11
CA VAL A 54 -15.74 9.51 -3.87
C VAL A 54 -14.53 8.80 -3.25
N ILE A 55 -13.66 8.18 -4.05
CA ILE A 55 -12.43 7.54 -3.56
C ILE A 55 -11.50 8.59 -2.93
N ARG A 56 -11.37 9.76 -3.55
CA ARG A 56 -10.57 10.86 -3.02
C ARG A 56 -11.07 11.30 -1.66
N ASP A 57 -12.38 11.49 -1.51
CA ASP A 57 -13.00 11.90 -0.24
C ASP A 57 -12.97 10.81 0.84
N ARG A 58 -13.21 9.54 0.47
CA ARG A 58 -13.47 8.46 1.44
C ARG A 58 -12.27 7.58 1.73
N LEU A 59 -11.34 7.41 0.79
CA LEU A 59 -10.18 6.53 0.94
C LEU A 59 -8.90 7.32 1.27
N LEU A 60 -8.61 8.39 0.53
CA LEU A 60 -7.37 9.19 0.62
C LEU A 60 -7.41 10.28 1.71
N GLY A 61 -8.27 10.16 2.72
CA GLY A 61 -8.53 11.25 3.67
C GLY A 61 -7.28 11.95 4.24
N GLY A 62 -7.40 13.24 4.57
CA GLY A 62 -6.34 14.05 5.18
C GLY A 62 -5.50 14.81 4.16
N SER A 63 -4.20 14.78 4.38
CA SER A 63 -3.19 15.49 3.60
C SER A 63 -3.14 15.10 2.12
N GLU A 64 -3.78 14.00 1.73
CA GLU A 64 -3.76 13.47 0.37
C GLU A 64 -5.02 13.76 -0.46
N GLU A 65 -6.05 14.36 0.12
CA GLU A 65 -7.31 14.64 -0.59
C GLU A 65 -7.16 15.62 -1.77
N ASN A 66 -6.02 16.32 -1.84
CA ASN A 66 -5.67 17.20 -2.96
C ASN A 66 -4.87 16.50 -4.07
N LYS A 67 -4.49 15.23 -3.89
CA LYS A 67 -3.79 14.47 -4.92
C LYS A 67 -4.79 14.09 -6.01
N SER A 68 -4.39 14.33 -7.27
CA SER A 68 -5.16 13.82 -8.40
C SER A 68 -5.02 12.31 -8.48
N ILE A 69 -6.07 11.64 -8.94
CA ILE A 69 -6.10 10.18 -9.10
C ILE A 69 -6.22 9.87 -10.58
N ARG A 70 -5.31 9.04 -11.08
CA ARG A 70 -5.40 8.44 -12.40
C ARG A 70 -5.82 6.98 -12.26
N ALA A 71 -6.90 6.60 -12.93
CA ALA A 71 -7.34 5.23 -13.05
C ALA A 71 -6.87 4.63 -14.38
N GLU A 72 -6.16 3.52 -14.30
CA GLU A 72 -5.67 2.78 -15.47
C GLU A 72 -6.41 1.46 -15.59
N LEU A 73 -7.04 1.23 -16.74
CA LEU A 73 -7.76 -0.01 -16.99
C LEU A 73 -6.78 -1.19 -16.95
N TYR A 74 -7.07 -2.19 -16.11
CA TYR A 74 -6.22 -3.37 -15.98
C TYR A 74 -6.86 -4.59 -16.65
N ASN A 75 -7.78 -5.28 -15.97
CA ASN A 75 -8.35 -6.53 -16.45
C ASN A 75 -9.86 -6.58 -16.21
N LEU A 76 -10.58 -7.25 -17.12
CA LEU A 76 -11.91 -7.77 -16.85
C LEU A 76 -11.76 -9.20 -16.34
N ASN A 77 -12.43 -9.53 -15.23
CA ASN A 77 -12.43 -10.87 -14.64
C ASN A 77 -13.84 -11.46 -14.66
N ILE A 78 -13.94 -12.75 -14.99
CA ILE A 78 -15.18 -13.52 -14.97
C ILE A 78 -15.00 -14.74 -14.08
N TYR A 79 -15.90 -14.87 -13.12
CA TYR A 79 -15.98 -16.02 -12.22
C TYR A 79 -17.32 -16.72 -12.48
N GLY A 80 -17.28 -17.90 -13.11
CA GLY A 80 -18.44 -18.78 -13.25
C GLY A 80 -18.60 -19.70 -12.04
N GLU A 81 -19.53 -20.64 -12.09
CA GLU A 81 -19.74 -21.61 -11.00
C GLU A 81 -18.44 -22.35 -10.59
N GLY A 82 -18.18 -22.41 -9.28
CA GLY A 82 -16.98 -22.98 -8.68
C GLY A 82 -15.69 -22.16 -8.87
N SER A 83 -15.75 -21.00 -9.55
CA SER A 83 -14.62 -20.09 -9.73
C SER A 83 -14.36 -19.27 -8.46
N PHE A 84 -13.09 -19.00 -8.15
CA PHE A 84 -12.64 -18.29 -6.94
C PHE A 84 -11.22 -17.72 -7.14
N PHE A 85 -10.77 -16.91 -6.19
CA PHE A 85 -9.36 -16.50 -6.08
C PHE A 85 -8.99 -16.38 -4.60
N LYS A 86 -8.04 -17.18 -4.11
CA LYS A 86 -7.59 -17.18 -2.71
C LYS A 86 -6.95 -15.85 -2.29
N ALA A 87 -6.79 -15.69 -0.98
CA ALA A 87 -6.18 -14.54 -0.32
C ALA A 87 -4.83 -14.12 -0.95
N HIS A 88 -4.79 -12.90 -1.48
CA HIS A 88 -3.64 -12.32 -2.17
C HIS A 88 -3.58 -10.80 -1.97
N VAL A 89 -2.47 -10.19 -2.37
CA VAL A 89 -2.28 -8.73 -2.42
C VAL A 89 -1.96 -8.33 -3.85
N ASP A 90 -2.39 -7.14 -4.30
CA ASP A 90 -2.20 -6.73 -5.69
C ASP A 90 -0.74 -6.49 -6.03
N THR A 91 -0.20 -7.18 -7.03
CA THR A 91 1.17 -6.95 -7.53
C THR A 91 1.33 -5.49 -7.99
N PRO A 92 2.29 -4.73 -7.45
CA PRO A 92 2.48 -3.34 -7.82
C PRO A 92 2.94 -3.22 -9.28
N ARG A 93 2.46 -2.18 -9.97
CA ARG A 93 2.72 -1.93 -11.40
C ARG A 93 3.45 -0.61 -11.67
N GLY A 94 3.70 0.18 -10.64
CA GLY A 94 4.40 1.45 -10.73
C GLY A 94 4.58 2.09 -9.35
N GLU A 95 5.54 3.00 -9.24
CA GLU A 95 5.88 3.67 -7.98
C GLU A 95 4.75 4.54 -7.44
N ASP A 96 3.89 5.07 -8.32
CA ASP A 96 2.77 5.93 -7.96
C ASP A 96 1.46 5.16 -7.68
N MET A 97 1.48 3.82 -7.78
CA MET A 97 0.30 3.00 -7.54
C MET A 97 -0.04 3.00 -6.05
N PHE A 98 -1.28 3.32 -5.68
CA PHE A 98 -1.70 3.29 -4.27
C PHE A 98 -2.83 2.31 -4.00
N GLY A 99 -3.59 1.94 -5.03
CA GLY A 99 -4.82 1.20 -4.85
C GLY A 99 -5.35 0.54 -6.10
N SER A 100 -6.48 -0.12 -5.92
CA SER A 100 -7.25 -0.77 -6.97
C SER A 100 -8.71 -0.39 -6.85
N LEU A 101 -9.38 -0.23 -7.98
CA LEU A 101 -10.84 -0.05 -8.09
C LEU A 101 -11.42 -1.25 -8.83
N VAL A 102 -12.29 -2.01 -8.15
CA VAL A 102 -13.03 -3.14 -8.72
C VAL A 102 -14.47 -2.72 -8.93
N ILE A 103 -14.93 -2.67 -10.18
CA ILE A 103 -16.31 -2.35 -10.55
C ILE A 103 -17.02 -3.65 -10.96
N PHE A 104 -18.21 -3.87 -10.42
CA PHE A 104 -19.01 -5.07 -10.58
C PHE A 104 -20.20 -4.76 -11.50
N TYR A 105 -20.33 -5.54 -12.58
CA TYR A 105 -21.50 -5.45 -13.43
C TYR A 105 -22.69 -6.17 -12.77
N PRO A 106 -23.94 -5.73 -13.04
CA PRO A 106 -25.15 -6.30 -12.46
C PRO A 106 -25.53 -7.62 -13.17
N THR A 107 -24.62 -8.59 -13.18
CA THR A 107 -24.89 -9.93 -13.71
C THR A 107 -25.57 -10.80 -12.66
N LYS A 108 -26.48 -11.67 -13.09
CA LYS A 108 -27.10 -12.64 -12.17
C LYS A 108 -26.08 -13.71 -11.76
N HIS A 109 -25.80 -13.79 -10.46
CA HIS A 109 -24.92 -14.77 -9.85
C HIS A 109 -25.26 -14.97 -8.37
N GLU A 110 -24.72 -16.03 -7.76
CA GLU A 110 -24.72 -16.27 -6.32
C GLU A 110 -23.29 -16.58 -5.86
N GLY A 111 -22.95 -16.20 -4.62
CA GLY A 111 -21.58 -16.31 -4.11
C GLY A 111 -20.65 -15.28 -4.76
N GLY A 112 -19.34 -15.56 -4.84
CA GLY A 112 -18.39 -14.61 -5.44
C GLY A 112 -18.07 -13.39 -4.56
N THR A 113 -18.37 -13.46 -3.27
CA THR A 113 -18.12 -12.37 -2.31
C THR A 113 -16.65 -11.97 -2.30
N LEU A 114 -16.38 -10.66 -2.41
CA LEU A 114 -15.05 -10.10 -2.22
C LEU A 114 -14.83 -9.88 -0.72
N VAL A 115 -13.80 -10.49 -0.15
CA VAL A 115 -13.41 -10.34 1.25
C VAL A 115 -12.11 -9.56 1.33
N LEU A 116 -12.04 -8.55 2.20
CA LEU A 116 -10.90 -7.66 2.41
C LEU A 116 -10.38 -7.82 3.84
N ARG A 117 -9.07 -7.87 4.03
CA ARG A 117 -8.43 -8.02 5.34
C ARG A 117 -7.30 -7.04 5.53
N LYS A 118 -7.36 -6.29 6.64
CA LYS A 118 -6.27 -5.41 7.08
C LYS A 118 -6.32 -5.22 8.60
N ASN A 119 -5.17 -5.31 9.27
CA ASN A 119 -5.04 -5.06 10.72
C ASN A 119 -6.03 -5.85 11.59
N LYS A 120 -6.17 -7.15 11.33
CA LYS A 120 -7.11 -8.06 12.02
C LYS A 120 -8.60 -7.69 11.86
N LYS A 121 -8.92 -6.76 10.97
CA LYS A 121 -10.29 -6.45 10.55
C LYS A 121 -10.57 -7.11 9.21
N GLU A 122 -11.82 -7.52 9.04
CA GLU A 122 -12.32 -8.15 7.83
C GLU A 122 -13.59 -7.41 7.38
N TRP A 123 -13.71 -7.19 6.08
CA TRP A 123 -14.89 -6.64 5.43
C TRP A 123 -15.28 -7.55 4.27
N SER A 124 -16.57 -7.59 3.93
CA SER A 124 -17.07 -8.35 2.80
C SER A 124 -18.02 -7.52 1.94
N PHE A 125 -17.93 -7.71 0.63
CA PHE A 125 -18.79 -7.10 -0.36
C PHE A 125 -19.37 -8.18 -1.27
N ASP A 126 -20.69 -8.34 -1.22
CA ASP A 126 -21.42 -9.33 -2.01
C ASP A 126 -22.22 -8.64 -3.12
N SER A 127 -21.63 -8.55 -4.31
CA SER A 127 -22.25 -7.92 -5.49
C SER A 127 -23.56 -8.59 -5.89
N SER A 128 -23.73 -9.90 -5.63
CA SER A 128 -24.97 -10.60 -5.98
C SER A 128 -26.17 -10.07 -5.20
N LYS A 129 -25.96 -9.68 -3.94
CA LYS A 129 -26.99 -9.12 -3.06
C LYS A 129 -27.18 -7.63 -3.27
N VAL A 130 -26.08 -6.90 -3.41
CA VAL A 130 -26.12 -5.43 -3.58
C VAL A 130 -26.78 -5.04 -4.90
N LEU A 131 -26.59 -5.83 -5.95
CA LEU A 131 -27.11 -5.56 -7.30
C LEU A 131 -28.32 -6.43 -7.67
N ALA A 132 -29.00 -7.04 -6.69
CA ALA A 132 -30.11 -7.98 -6.94
C ALA A 132 -31.35 -7.31 -7.55
N ASP A 133 -31.69 -6.10 -7.09
CA ASP A 133 -32.83 -5.31 -7.56
C ASP A 133 -32.38 -4.25 -8.59
N ASP A 134 -31.86 -4.70 -9.73
CA ASP A 134 -31.39 -3.81 -10.80
C ASP A 134 -32.55 -3.21 -11.62
N GLN A 135 -33.33 -2.33 -10.99
CA GLN A 135 -34.34 -1.49 -11.67
C GLN A 135 -33.70 -0.25 -12.33
N GLU A 136 -32.41 0.06 -12.08
CA GLU A 136 -31.78 1.34 -12.43
C GLU A 136 -30.37 1.26 -13.06
N HIS A 137 -30.00 0.18 -13.78
CA HIS A 137 -28.71 0.07 -14.49
C HIS A 137 -27.50 0.46 -13.62
N GLN A 138 -27.47 -0.02 -12.38
CA GLN A 138 -26.46 0.39 -11.40
C GLN A 138 -25.24 -0.54 -11.45
N VAL A 139 -24.09 -0.04 -10.99
CA VAL A 139 -22.89 -0.85 -10.77
C VAL A 139 -22.47 -0.79 -9.31
N GLY A 140 -21.96 -1.90 -8.80
CA GLY A 140 -21.30 -1.95 -7.51
C GLY A 140 -19.82 -1.62 -7.68
N TYR A 141 -19.16 -1.07 -6.67
CA TYR A 141 -17.72 -0.91 -6.70
C TYR A 141 -17.09 -1.08 -5.32
N VAL A 142 -15.82 -1.47 -5.32
CA VAL A 142 -14.95 -1.51 -4.15
C VAL A 142 -13.62 -0.85 -4.54
N ALA A 143 -13.18 0.10 -3.74
CA ALA A 143 -11.84 0.68 -3.84
C ALA A 143 -11.05 0.32 -2.59
N LEU A 144 -9.81 -0.11 -2.79
CA LEU A 144 -8.92 -0.58 -1.73
C LEU A 144 -7.51 -0.08 -1.97
N TYR A 145 -6.74 0.08 -0.89
CA TYR A 145 -5.30 0.22 -1.03
C TYR A 145 -4.69 -1.09 -1.53
N SER A 146 -3.67 -0.99 -2.36
CA SER A 146 -3.12 -2.13 -3.10
C SER A 146 -2.33 -3.09 -2.21
N ASP A 147 -2.00 -2.68 -0.98
CA ASP A 147 -1.41 -3.49 0.09
C ASP A 147 -2.45 -4.17 1.01
N VAL A 148 -3.73 -4.14 0.65
CA VAL A 148 -4.81 -4.83 1.38
C VAL A 148 -4.95 -6.26 0.85
N GLU A 149 -4.86 -7.24 1.76
CA GLU A 149 -5.13 -8.63 1.42
C GLU A 149 -6.60 -8.80 1.08
N HIS A 150 -6.89 -9.53 0.00
CA HIS A 150 -8.25 -9.80 -0.40
C HIS A 150 -8.40 -11.14 -1.12
N GLU A 151 -9.63 -11.66 -1.13
CA GLU A 151 -9.98 -12.89 -1.84
C GLU A 151 -11.38 -12.84 -2.43
N VAL A 152 -11.63 -13.67 -3.44
CA VAL A 152 -12.94 -13.89 -4.02
C VAL A 152 -13.41 -15.28 -3.62
N LEU A 153 -14.44 -15.35 -2.78
CA LEU A 153 -15.07 -16.61 -2.38
C LEU A 153 -15.73 -17.30 -3.58
N PRO A 154 -15.96 -18.62 -3.53
CA PRO A 154 -16.55 -19.35 -4.65
C PRO A 154 -17.89 -18.77 -5.13
N VAL A 155 -18.04 -18.66 -6.44
CA VAL A 155 -19.34 -18.43 -7.09
C VAL A 155 -20.10 -19.76 -7.08
N THR A 156 -21.33 -19.77 -6.57
CA THR A 156 -22.17 -20.98 -6.48
C THR A 156 -23.17 -21.10 -7.61
N SER A 157 -23.47 -20.00 -8.30
CA SER A 157 -24.32 -20.01 -9.49
C SER A 157 -24.07 -18.76 -10.35
N GLY A 158 -24.30 -18.88 -11.66
CA GLY A 158 -24.19 -17.76 -12.60
C GLY A 158 -22.75 -17.30 -12.85
N HIS A 159 -22.59 -16.03 -13.22
CA HIS A 159 -21.28 -15.45 -13.55
C HIS A 159 -21.12 -14.07 -12.89
N ARG A 160 -20.13 -13.93 -12.02
CA ARG A 160 -19.70 -12.64 -11.47
C ARG A 160 -18.72 -12.01 -12.46
N ILE A 161 -19.06 -10.82 -12.98
CA ILE A 161 -18.20 -10.07 -13.89
C ILE A 161 -17.76 -8.77 -13.22
N SER A 162 -16.45 -8.52 -13.23
CA SER A 162 -15.87 -7.28 -12.71
C SER A 162 -14.77 -6.72 -13.59
N ILE A 163 -14.61 -5.40 -13.61
CA ILE A 163 -13.46 -4.70 -14.18
C ILE A 163 -12.59 -4.18 -13.05
N THR A 164 -11.28 -4.34 -13.17
CA THR A 164 -10.29 -3.79 -12.24
C THR A 164 -9.53 -2.64 -12.91
N TYR A 165 -9.36 -1.54 -12.18
CA TYR A 165 -8.46 -0.44 -12.51
C TYR A 165 -7.35 -0.36 -11.46
N ASN A 166 -6.12 -0.12 -11.90
CA ASN A 166 -5.03 0.30 -11.02
C ASN A 166 -5.18 1.80 -10.76
N LEU A 167 -5.06 2.22 -9.50
CA LEU A 167 -5.17 3.63 -9.09
C LEU A 167 -3.78 4.18 -8.78
N TYR A 168 -3.46 5.31 -9.40
CA TYR A 168 -2.19 6.01 -9.22
C TYR A 168 -2.41 7.43 -8.73
N PHE A 169 -1.47 7.94 -7.94
CA PHE A 169 -1.36 9.37 -7.70
C PHE A 169 -0.86 10.05 -8.98
N ASP A 170 -1.58 11.06 -9.43
CA ASP A 170 -1.19 11.89 -10.56
C ASP A 170 -0.64 13.22 -10.04
N HIS A 171 0.68 13.39 -10.19
CA HIS A 171 1.39 14.57 -9.72
C HIS A 171 1.41 15.71 -10.75
N THR A 172 0.81 15.53 -11.92
CA THR A 172 0.78 16.55 -12.97
C THR A 172 -0.33 17.58 -12.78
N LEU A 173 -1.32 17.28 -11.94
CA LEU A 173 -2.50 18.10 -11.67
C LEU A 173 -2.71 18.22 -10.16
N ALA A 174 -2.71 19.44 -9.62
CA ALA A 174 -3.18 19.68 -8.25
C ALA A 174 -4.71 19.71 -8.25
N SER A 175 -5.36 18.87 -7.43
CA SER A 175 -6.79 18.99 -7.19
C SER A 175 -7.06 20.19 -6.29
N SER A 176 -8.15 20.93 -6.55
CA SER A 176 -8.53 22.17 -5.84
C SER A 176 -9.68 21.99 -4.86
N LEU A 177 -10.00 20.74 -4.50
CA LEU A 177 -11.11 20.46 -3.59
C LEU A 177 -10.75 20.75 -2.12
N PRO A 178 -11.70 21.22 -1.31
CA PRO A 178 -11.47 21.47 0.11
C PRO A 178 -11.34 20.18 0.93
N ILE A 179 -10.46 20.20 1.94
CA ILE A 179 -10.20 19.11 2.89
C ILE A 179 -11.42 18.92 3.83
N PRO A 180 -12.05 17.73 3.96
CA PRO A 180 -13.05 17.41 4.96
C PRO A 180 -12.56 17.64 6.39
N LEU A 181 -13.48 18.14 7.22
CA LEU A 181 -13.19 18.63 8.57
C LEU A 181 -12.62 17.56 9.52
N SER A 182 -13.03 16.29 9.35
CA SER A 182 -12.60 15.19 10.24
C SER A 182 -11.13 14.84 10.09
N SER A 183 -10.64 14.78 8.84
CA SER A 183 -9.24 14.47 8.55
C SER A 183 -8.34 15.61 9.01
N ALA A 184 -8.78 16.86 8.77
CA ALA A 184 -8.11 18.04 9.28
C ALA A 184 -8.00 18.03 10.82
N LEU A 185 -9.03 17.60 11.55
CA LEU A 185 -9.02 17.57 13.01
C LEU A 185 -8.00 16.57 13.58
N MET A 186 -7.89 15.37 13.01
CA MET A 186 -6.91 14.37 13.47
C MET A 186 -5.48 14.81 13.18
N ALA A 187 -5.20 15.30 11.97
CA ALA A 187 -3.90 15.84 11.61
C ALA A 187 -3.49 17.01 12.54
N ASN A 188 -4.44 17.90 12.86
CA ASN A 188 -4.21 19.00 13.79
C ASN A 188 -3.94 18.52 15.22
N THR A 189 -4.59 17.45 15.67
CA THR A 189 -4.38 16.88 17.01
C THR A 189 -2.98 16.28 17.14
N PHE A 190 -2.53 15.50 16.15
CA PHE A 190 -1.17 14.96 16.12
C PHE A 190 -0.13 16.07 16.11
N LYS A 191 -0.30 17.07 15.22
CA LYS A 191 0.60 18.22 15.13
C LYS A 191 0.72 18.96 16.48
N SER A 192 -0.41 19.29 17.10
CA SER A 192 -0.43 20.04 18.38
C SER A 192 0.23 19.25 19.51
N THR A 193 -0.05 17.94 19.58
CA THR A 193 0.58 17.05 20.58
C THR A 193 2.09 16.94 20.38
N LEU A 194 2.53 16.81 19.12
CA LEU A 194 3.95 16.78 18.78
C LEU A 194 4.63 18.12 19.13
N GLU A 195 3.97 19.24 18.86
CA GLU A 195 4.46 20.57 19.20
C GLU A 195 4.63 20.77 20.71
N GLU A 196 3.66 20.31 21.52
CA GLU A 196 3.77 20.30 22.99
C GLU A 196 4.93 19.42 23.46
N LEU A 197 5.06 18.22 22.90
CA LEU A 197 6.15 17.29 23.22
C LEU A 197 7.53 17.88 22.86
N LEU A 198 7.63 18.59 21.74
CA LEU A 198 8.87 19.26 21.32
C LEU A 198 9.23 20.46 22.20
N ARG A 199 8.28 21.07 22.92
CA ARG A 199 8.55 22.11 23.93
C ARG A 199 9.07 21.54 25.25
N ASP A 200 8.78 20.28 25.54
CA ASP A 200 9.29 19.62 26.73
C ASP A 200 10.79 19.35 26.60
N SER A 201 11.59 20.03 27.40
CA SER A 201 13.06 19.87 27.42
C SER A 201 13.53 18.47 27.84
N SER A 202 12.68 17.67 28.48
CA SER A 202 12.98 16.31 28.89
C SER A 202 12.90 15.31 27.74
N PHE A 203 11.98 15.52 26.80
CA PHE A 203 11.84 14.70 25.60
C PHE A 203 13.08 14.84 24.73
N LEU A 204 13.79 13.75 24.41
CA LEU A 204 15.04 13.79 23.61
C LEU A 204 16.00 14.91 24.08
N SER A 205 16.31 14.93 25.37
CA SER A 205 17.13 15.97 26.02
C SER A 205 18.55 16.13 25.44
N HIS A 206 19.07 15.11 24.77
CA HIS A 206 20.37 15.12 24.09
C HIS A 206 20.24 15.18 22.56
N GLY A 207 19.03 15.37 22.04
CA GLY A 207 18.70 15.19 20.62
C GLY A 207 18.55 13.72 20.24
N GLY A 208 18.09 13.48 19.01
CA GLY A 208 17.86 12.13 18.48
C GLY A 208 16.84 12.15 17.35
N TYR A 209 16.07 11.07 17.24
CA TYR A 209 15.00 10.95 16.27
C TYR A 209 13.67 10.60 16.92
N LEU A 210 12.58 11.14 16.38
CA LEU A 210 11.25 10.56 16.54
C LEU A 210 11.05 9.54 15.42
N GLY A 211 10.70 8.30 15.78
CA GLY A 211 10.45 7.22 14.84
C GLY A 211 8.97 6.92 14.70
N VAL A 212 8.49 6.79 13.46
CA VAL A 212 7.12 6.37 13.15
C VAL A 212 7.17 5.19 12.20
N ALA A 213 6.73 4.03 12.67
CA ALA A 213 6.46 2.88 11.81
C ALA A 213 5.28 3.24 10.90
N LEU A 214 5.49 3.19 9.58
CA LEU A 214 4.41 3.46 8.65
C LEU A 214 3.40 2.31 8.65
N GLU A 215 2.13 2.66 8.52
CA GLU A 215 1.01 1.73 8.62
C GLU A 215 0.86 0.88 7.35
N TYR A 216 1.20 1.46 6.20
CA TYR A 216 1.03 0.86 4.88
C TYR A 216 2.37 0.41 4.28
N ALA A 217 2.27 -0.51 3.32
CA ALA A 217 3.39 -0.84 2.44
C ALA A 217 3.31 -0.02 1.14
N TYR A 218 4.46 0.32 0.57
CA TYR A 218 4.58 1.24 -0.57
C TYR A 218 5.33 0.60 -1.72
N PRO A 219 4.85 0.77 -2.98
CA PRO A 219 5.52 0.21 -4.13
C PRO A 219 6.78 1.01 -4.43
N SER A 220 7.86 0.30 -4.71
CA SER A 220 9.09 0.90 -5.22
C SER A 220 9.71 -0.01 -6.25
N HIS A 221 10.54 0.58 -7.11
CA HIS A 221 11.32 -0.20 -8.05
C HIS A 221 12.26 -1.17 -7.31
N THR A 222 12.40 -2.41 -7.76
CA THR A 222 13.22 -3.44 -7.10
C THR A 222 14.73 -3.13 -7.18
N SER A 223 15.13 -2.31 -8.14
CA SER A 223 16.49 -1.74 -8.25
C SER A 223 16.64 -0.36 -7.61
N ALA A 224 15.60 0.18 -6.97
CA ALA A 224 15.72 1.46 -6.27
C ALA A 224 16.80 1.32 -5.19
N GLY A 225 17.86 2.12 -5.31
CA GLY A 225 18.98 2.11 -4.37
C GLY A 225 18.66 2.89 -3.10
N ARG A 226 19.50 3.89 -2.82
CA ARG A 226 19.44 4.72 -1.61
C ARG A 226 18.30 5.74 -1.53
N ASP A 227 17.49 5.89 -2.57
CA ASP A 227 16.53 7.01 -2.62
C ASP A 227 15.10 6.53 -2.34
N LEU A 228 14.65 6.75 -1.11
CA LEU A 228 13.27 6.53 -0.68
C LEU A 228 12.40 7.79 -0.82
N SER A 229 12.96 8.93 -1.23
CA SER A 229 12.20 10.19 -1.29
C SER A 229 11.06 10.13 -2.30
N THR A 230 11.19 9.29 -3.32
CA THR A 230 10.14 9.01 -4.31
C THR A 230 8.91 8.36 -3.69
N LEU A 231 8.99 7.74 -2.51
CA LEU A 231 7.83 7.19 -1.79
C LEU A 231 7.04 8.25 -1.04
N GLU A 232 7.63 9.41 -0.75
CA GLU A 232 6.95 10.48 -0.01
C GLU A 232 5.69 10.95 -0.75
N ARG A 233 5.72 10.95 -2.08
CA ARG A 233 4.58 11.32 -2.93
C ARG A 233 3.43 10.31 -2.86
N CYS A 234 3.71 9.10 -2.36
CA CYS A 234 2.78 7.97 -2.32
C CYS A 234 2.32 7.59 -0.91
N LEU A 235 2.79 8.28 0.13
CA LEU A 235 2.35 8.04 1.52
C LEU A 235 0.84 8.09 1.63
N LYS A 236 0.23 7.12 2.33
CA LYS A 236 -1.20 6.87 2.43
C LYS A 236 -1.76 7.18 3.83
N GLY A 237 -2.96 7.75 3.89
CA GLY A 237 -3.75 8.03 5.09
C GLY A 237 -2.91 8.66 6.22
N VAL A 238 -2.89 7.98 7.38
CA VAL A 238 -2.20 8.46 8.58
C VAL A 238 -0.70 8.70 8.37
N ASP A 239 -0.05 7.96 7.46
CA ASP A 239 1.38 8.11 7.20
C ASP A 239 1.67 9.46 6.52
N ALA A 240 0.80 9.86 5.60
CA ALA A 240 0.87 11.16 4.93
C ALA A 240 0.59 12.30 5.91
N ASP A 241 -0.40 12.14 6.79
CA ASP A 241 -0.78 13.13 7.79
C ASP A 241 0.35 13.39 8.79
N VAL A 242 1.02 12.33 9.26
CA VAL A 242 2.18 12.44 10.14
C VAL A 242 3.34 13.13 9.43
N MET A 243 3.66 12.72 8.20
CA MET A 243 4.70 13.37 7.38
C MET A 243 4.42 14.86 7.21
N LYS A 244 3.18 15.22 6.86
CA LYS A 244 2.76 16.62 6.70
C LYS A 244 2.88 17.39 8.00
N ALA A 245 2.41 16.84 9.12
CA ALA A 245 2.48 17.49 10.43
C ALA A 245 3.94 17.79 10.86
N CYS A 246 4.85 16.85 10.63
CA CYS A 246 6.28 17.06 10.89
C CYS A 246 6.86 18.17 10.00
N LYS A 247 6.55 18.18 8.69
CA LYS A 247 6.99 19.24 7.77
C LYS A 247 6.41 20.60 8.11
N ASP A 248 5.14 20.67 8.49
CA ASP A 248 4.46 21.89 8.94
C ASP A 248 5.06 22.49 10.22
N LEU A 249 5.76 21.67 11.02
CA LEU A 249 6.52 22.10 12.21
C LEU A 249 7.98 22.46 11.90
N GLY A 250 8.40 22.37 10.63
CA GLY A 250 9.77 22.67 10.22
C GLY A 250 10.79 21.56 10.54
N LEU A 251 10.32 20.34 10.83
CA LEU A 251 11.20 19.23 11.18
C LEU A 251 11.80 18.56 9.93
N GLU A 252 13.04 18.10 10.06
CA GLU A 252 13.71 17.32 9.00
C GLU A 252 13.21 15.87 9.03
N THR A 253 12.53 15.47 7.96
CA THR A 253 11.89 14.16 7.78
C THR A 253 12.64 13.33 6.76
N SER A 254 12.82 12.04 7.00
CA SER A 254 13.36 11.09 6.02
C SER A 254 12.76 9.70 6.19
N LEU A 255 12.58 8.98 5.08
CA LEU A 255 12.13 7.59 5.06
C LEU A 255 13.31 6.63 5.15
N TRP A 256 13.13 5.54 5.90
CA TRP A 256 14.16 4.54 6.17
C TRP A 256 13.58 3.12 6.13
N THR A 257 14.39 2.15 5.71
CA THR A 257 14.10 0.73 5.87
C THR A 257 14.75 0.24 7.16
N ILE A 258 14.03 -0.57 7.95
CA ILE A 258 14.62 -1.23 9.12
C ILE A 258 15.00 -2.66 8.75
N ILE A 259 16.23 -3.05 9.11
CA ILE A 259 16.77 -4.38 8.89
C ILE A 259 17.07 -5.01 10.26
N ASP A 260 16.62 -6.24 10.42
CA ASP A 260 16.96 -7.06 11.58
C ASP A 260 18.37 -7.63 11.42
N TRP A 261 19.18 -7.46 12.46
CA TRP A 261 20.51 -8.02 12.50
C TRP A 261 20.44 -9.43 13.09
N GLU A 262 20.68 -10.45 12.25
CA GLU A 262 20.40 -11.88 12.50
C GLU A 262 21.00 -12.50 13.79
N SER A 263 21.80 -11.77 14.56
CA SER A 263 22.46 -12.25 15.78
C SER A 263 22.30 -11.37 17.03
N SER A 264 21.55 -10.26 16.95
CA SER A 264 21.36 -9.36 18.09
C SER A 264 19.93 -8.82 18.10
N GLU A 265 19.46 -8.37 19.28
CA GLU A 265 18.22 -7.60 19.40
C GLU A 265 18.34 -6.20 18.75
N GLN A 266 19.47 -5.89 18.08
CA GLN A 266 19.70 -4.60 17.44
C GLN A 266 19.07 -4.57 16.05
N LYS A 267 18.58 -3.39 15.70
CA LYS A 267 18.00 -3.09 14.40
C LYS A 267 18.84 -2.01 13.72
N LEU A 268 18.99 -2.11 12.40
CA LEU A 268 19.66 -1.10 11.58
C LEU A 268 18.61 -0.31 10.80
N ALA A 269 18.72 1.01 10.78
CA ALA A 269 17.97 1.85 9.86
C ALA A 269 18.83 2.17 8.63
N CYS A 270 18.31 1.95 7.43
CA CYS A 270 18.97 2.22 6.14
C CYS A 270 18.20 3.30 5.36
N LYS A 271 18.89 4.26 4.72
CA LYS A 271 18.23 5.32 3.92
C LYS A 271 17.65 4.86 2.59
N GLY A 272 17.81 3.58 2.24
CA GLY A 272 17.42 3.02 0.95
C GLY A 272 16.71 1.69 1.08
N ILE A 273 16.21 1.22 -0.06
CA ILE A 273 15.67 -0.12 -0.17
C ILE A 273 16.83 -1.10 -0.20
N VAL A 274 16.92 -1.91 0.85
CA VAL A 274 17.89 -2.99 0.90
C VAL A 274 17.34 -4.15 0.05
N PRO A 275 18.04 -4.56 -1.02
CA PRO A 275 17.62 -5.69 -1.82
C PRO A 275 17.65 -6.97 -0.99
N LYS A 276 16.81 -7.93 -1.37
CA LYS A 276 16.84 -9.26 -0.75
C LYS A 276 18.19 -9.91 -1.05
N TYR A 277 18.85 -10.37 0.01
CA TYR A 277 20.06 -11.18 -0.07
C TYR A 277 19.76 -12.58 0.47
N GLU A 278 20.49 -13.59 0.00
CA GLU A 278 20.35 -14.95 0.50
C GLU A 278 21.07 -15.09 1.85
N SER A 279 20.53 -15.90 2.75
CA SER A 279 21.21 -16.26 4.01
C SER A 279 22.58 -16.85 3.67
N GLY A 280 23.65 -16.25 4.20
CA GLY A 280 25.04 -16.62 3.89
C GLY A 280 25.66 -15.93 2.67
N THR A 281 24.99 -14.94 2.06
CA THR A 281 25.60 -14.06 1.03
C THR A 281 26.83 -13.33 1.59
N PHE A 282 26.76 -12.96 2.87
CA PHE A 282 27.84 -12.35 3.61
C PHE A 282 28.54 -13.44 4.44
N GLY A 283 29.89 -13.44 4.42
CA GLY A 283 30.68 -14.53 5.00
C GLY A 283 30.54 -14.62 6.52
N ASP A 284 30.45 -13.47 7.17
CA ASP A 284 30.02 -13.28 8.57
C ASP A 284 29.00 -12.13 8.66
N GLY A 285 28.43 -11.92 9.85
CA GLY A 285 27.52 -10.79 10.09
C GLY A 285 28.19 -9.45 9.80
N ASP A 286 29.46 -9.28 10.17
CA ASP A 286 30.21 -8.03 10.04
C ASP A 286 30.34 -7.56 8.58
N ASP A 287 30.38 -8.48 7.62
CA ASP A 287 30.33 -8.17 6.18
C ASP A 287 29.00 -7.53 5.76
N LEU A 288 27.86 -7.98 6.29
CA LEU A 288 26.55 -7.35 6.06
C LEU A 288 26.52 -5.95 6.69
N HIS A 289 27.07 -5.78 7.90
CA HIS A 289 27.13 -4.47 8.56
C HIS A 289 27.86 -3.47 7.70
N ARG A 290 29.09 -3.82 7.31
CA ARG A 290 29.96 -2.95 6.52
C ARG A 290 29.29 -2.60 5.21
N TRP A 291 28.69 -3.59 4.55
CA TRP A 291 27.97 -3.35 3.30
C TRP A 291 26.79 -2.40 3.47
N LEU A 292 25.97 -2.54 4.51
CA LEU A 292 24.84 -1.65 4.80
C LEU A 292 25.30 -0.22 5.11
N PHE A 293 26.37 -0.06 5.90
CA PHE A 293 26.94 1.25 6.23
C PHE A 293 27.51 1.94 4.98
N ASP A 294 28.27 1.22 4.16
CA ASP A 294 28.90 1.76 2.96
C ASP A 294 27.88 2.12 1.87
N ASN A 295 26.84 1.29 1.70
CA ASN A 295 25.93 1.39 0.55
C ASN A 295 24.59 2.04 0.88
N PHE A 296 24.16 2.08 2.15
CA PHE A 296 22.82 2.55 2.54
C PHE A 296 22.78 3.61 3.64
N ASP A 297 23.93 4.20 4.02
CA ASP A 297 24.02 5.16 5.13
C ASP A 297 23.36 4.60 6.40
N ALA A 298 23.63 3.31 6.65
CA ALA A 298 22.98 2.59 7.74
C ALA A 298 23.37 3.15 9.09
N LYS A 299 22.42 3.11 10.03
CA LYS A 299 22.59 3.56 11.40
C LYS A 299 22.07 2.51 12.37
N GLU A 300 22.89 2.15 13.35
CA GLU A 300 22.47 1.33 14.49
C GLU A 300 21.37 2.05 15.27
N LEU A 301 20.27 1.38 15.57
CA LEU A 301 19.22 1.89 16.44
C LEU A 301 19.54 1.52 17.90
N ARG A 302 19.68 2.54 18.75
CA ARG A 302 19.84 2.37 20.20
C ARG A 302 18.49 2.17 20.86
N THR A 303 18.43 1.25 21.81
CA THR A 303 17.27 1.09 22.71
C THR A 303 17.47 1.84 24.02
N THR A 304 18.72 2.14 24.41
CA THR A 304 19.05 2.91 25.62
C THR A 304 20.05 4.04 25.37
N ASN A 305 20.19 4.94 26.34
CA ASN A 305 21.14 6.07 26.28
C ASN A 305 22.62 5.65 26.36
N TYR A 306 22.90 4.37 26.66
CA TYR A 306 24.26 3.88 26.91
C TYR A 306 24.86 3.09 25.73
N ASP A 307 24.05 2.78 24.71
CA ASP A 307 24.45 2.00 23.53
C ASP A 307 25.13 2.89 22.46
N SER A 308 25.80 2.29 21.46
CA SER A 308 26.26 2.96 20.22
C SER A 308 25.15 3.00 19.16
N GLY A 309 25.14 4.00 18.24
CA GLY A 309 24.04 4.21 17.25
C GLY A 309 23.27 5.55 17.31
N ILE A 310 21.98 5.57 16.96
CA ILE A 310 21.08 6.71 17.11
C ILE A 310 19.94 6.39 18.09
N LEU A 311 19.60 7.35 18.95
CA LEU A 311 18.44 7.25 19.83
C LEU A 311 17.16 7.54 19.04
N VAL A 312 16.21 6.60 19.05
CA VAL A 312 14.91 6.76 18.40
C VAL A 312 13.78 6.59 19.42
N ALA A 313 13.00 7.65 19.62
CA ALA A 313 11.76 7.61 20.38
C ALA A 313 10.62 7.20 19.44
N TRP A 314 10.13 5.98 19.57
CA TRP A 314 9.08 5.45 18.69
C TRP A 314 7.67 5.88 19.14
N VAL A 315 6.87 6.44 18.23
CA VAL A 315 5.46 6.78 18.49
C VAL A 315 4.64 5.51 18.79
N LYS A 316 4.96 4.41 18.11
CA LYS A 316 4.48 3.06 18.41
C LYS A 316 5.67 2.11 18.29
N PRO A 317 5.76 1.07 19.13
CA PRO A 317 6.79 0.04 18.96
C PRO A 317 6.78 -0.48 17.53
N LEU A 318 7.97 -0.77 16.98
CA LEU A 318 8.10 -1.52 15.73
C LEU A 318 7.46 -2.91 15.95
N PRO A 319 6.39 -3.31 15.22
CA PRO A 319 5.94 -4.70 15.20
C PRO A 319 7.10 -5.69 15.01
N GLU A 320 7.01 -6.84 15.66
CA GLU A 320 8.13 -7.81 15.68
C GLU A 320 8.27 -8.57 14.34
N ASP A 321 7.24 -8.53 13.49
CA ASP A 321 7.03 -9.52 12.42
C ASP A 321 6.88 -8.93 11.01
N ARG A 322 7.15 -7.61 10.82
CA ARG A 322 6.91 -6.87 9.56
C ARG A 322 8.13 -6.41 8.75
N TRP A 323 9.34 -6.30 9.29
CA TRP A 323 10.40 -5.48 8.64
C TRP A 323 11.35 -6.21 7.69
N ASP A 324 11.53 -7.51 7.85
CA ASP A 324 12.45 -8.34 7.05
C ASP A 324 11.79 -8.93 5.79
N LYS A 325 10.46 -8.96 5.74
CA LYS A 325 9.72 -9.55 4.63
C LYS A 325 9.44 -8.47 3.59
N GLN A 326 10.08 -8.56 2.42
CA GLN A 326 9.47 -8.11 1.17
C GLN A 326 8.07 -8.72 1.12
N THR A 327 7.06 -7.94 1.49
CA THR A 327 5.95 -8.52 2.26
C THR A 327 5.01 -9.35 1.39
N PHE A 328 5.05 -9.20 0.06
CA PHE A 328 4.03 -9.76 -0.82
C PHE A 328 4.52 -10.26 -2.18
N ILE A 329 5.71 -10.85 -2.27
CA ILE A 329 6.09 -11.62 -3.48
C ILE A 329 5.39 -13.00 -3.49
N GLY A 330 4.66 -13.37 -2.43
CA GLY A 330 4.07 -14.71 -2.30
C GLY A 330 2.97 -15.00 -3.31
N TYR A 331 1.93 -14.15 -3.37
CA TYR A 331 0.74 -14.35 -4.20
C TYR A 331 0.06 -13.01 -4.50
N GLY A 332 -0.15 -12.72 -5.78
CA GLY A 332 -0.83 -11.52 -6.25
C GLY A 332 -1.45 -11.67 -7.63
N ASN A 333 -1.85 -10.57 -8.26
CA ASN A 333 -2.09 -10.54 -9.71
C ASN A 333 -0.83 -10.99 -10.47
N GLU A 334 -0.88 -11.05 -11.80
CA GLU A 334 0.26 -11.49 -12.62
C GLU A 334 1.56 -10.82 -12.19
N TYR A 335 2.66 -11.55 -12.18
CA TYR A 335 3.96 -11.08 -11.75
C TYR A 335 4.40 -9.81 -12.51
N HIS A 336 5.11 -8.93 -11.81
CA HIS A 336 5.80 -7.76 -12.36
C HIS A 336 7.22 -7.73 -11.75
N PRO A 337 8.30 -7.80 -12.56
CA PRO A 337 9.66 -7.89 -12.02
C PRO A 337 10.18 -6.59 -11.42
N ASP A 338 9.67 -5.46 -11.91
CA ASP A 338 10.28 -4.17 -11.63
C ASP A 338 9.84 -3.55 -10.30
N TYR A 339 8.75 -4.02 -9.68
CA TYR A 339 8.19 -3.38 -8.48
C TYR A 339 7.88 -4.38 -7.38
N ALA A 340 8.09 -3.96 -6.14
CA ALA A 340 7.67 -4.70 -4.94
C ALA A 340 7.17 -3.72 -3.87
N TYR A 341 6.42 -4.25 -2.88
CA TYR A 341 6.05 -3.47 -1.71
C TYR A 341 7.12 -3.52 -0.64
N TYR A 342 7.34 -2.36 -0.03
CA TYR A 342 8.29 -2.18 1.05
C TYR A 342 7.59 -1.54 2.25
N THR A 343 7.90 -2.07 3.43
CA THR A 343 7.57 -1.44 4.71
C THR A 343 8.72 -0.52 5.08
N VAL A 344 8.43 0.75 5.29
CA VAL A 344 9.42 1.76 5.68
C VAL A 344 8.97 2.45 6.97
N CYS A 345 9.86 3.22 7.58
CA CYS A 345 9.53 4.09 8.71
C CYS A 345 9.93 5.53 8.39
N LEU A 346 9.29 6.47 9.08
CA LEU A 346 9.67 7.86 9.09
C LEU A 346 10.58 8.12 10.29
N LEU A 347 11.78 8.62 10.05
CA LEU A 347 12.65 9.17 11.10
C LEU A 347 12.67 10.69 10.96
N VAL A 348 12.34 11.36 12.06
CA VAL A 348 12.27 12.82 12.15
C VAL A 348 13.37 13.29 13.09
N GLN A 349 14.30 14.10 12.59
CA GLN A 349 15.42 14.58 13.41
C GLN A 349 14.94 15.62 14.42
N VAL A 350 15.28 15.42 15.68
CA VAL A 350 14.93 16.33 16.78
C VAL A 350 16.21 16.78 17.47
N GLY A 351 16.48 18.08 17.44
CA GLY A 351 17.60 18.69 18.16
C GLY A 351 17.43 18.63 19.67
N LYS A 352 18.54 18.79 20.41
CA LYS A 352 18.49 19.00 21.86
C LYS A 352 17.74 20.32 22.19
N PRO A 353 17.27 20.51 23.44
CA PRO A 353 16.63 21.77 23.83
C PRO A 353 17.45 22.99 23.43
N GLY A 354 16.83 23.96 22.77
CA GLY A 354 17.49 25.15 22.21
C GLY A 354 17.95 25.03 20.74
N GLU A 355 17.99 23.82 20.18
CA GLU A 355 18.29 23.55 18.75
C GLU A 355 17.08 23.00 17.99
N ARG A 356 15.88 23.03 18.60
CA ARG A 356 14.63 22.62 17.95
C ARG A 356 14.07 23.80 17.16
N ASN A 357 14.12 23.71 15.84
CA ASN A 357 13.49 24.69 14.94
C ASN A 357 11.98 24.43 14.92
N ILE A 358 11.27 24.86 15.97
CA ILE A 358 9.80 24.86 16.00
C ILE A 358 9.35 26.23 15.49
N VAL A 359 8.60 26.25 14.40
CA VAL A 359 8.05 27.48 13.79
C VAL A 359 7.00 28.14 14.69
#